data_AF-A0A4Z0MQF4-F1
#
_entry.id   AF-A0A4Z0MQF4-F1
#
_cell.length_a   1.000
_cell.length_b   1.000
_cell.length_c   1.000
_cell.angle_alpha   90.00
_cell.angle_beta   90.00
_cell.angle_gamma   90.00
#
_symmetry.space_group_name_H-M   'P 1'
#
loop_
_entity.id
_entity.type
_entity.pdbx_description
1 polymer ?
#
loop_
_entity_poly.entity_id
_entity_poly.type
_entity_poly.pdbx_seq_one_letter_code
_entity_poly.pdbx_strand_id
1 'polypeptide(L)'
;MKFTFSLFLFAWTICSCSTQRENTYEENLAICTKKLGHYPKGIDSSSIEGAEARYQFKEQIRECMKGSMGPALTVRTYGGDSVNTLPTQGKAMILFFWLVFPDGSAEAEKADLAIFSAMNALCQKHSQSVDFIGFPFNDSSTTRRYLQAHPLIFPQVYDKKITSNKHIALTQDGTACVIFINTQGRVVKIRSGSPTSEKQIIESYSPIIQACIDNKLYSD
;
A
#
# COMPACT_ATOMS: atom_id res chain seq x y z
N MET A 1 -64.39 36.73 -9.97
CA MET A 1 -62.98 36.81 -10.40
C MET A 1 -62.28 35.54 -9.93
N LYS A 2 -61.62 34.84 -10.86
CA LYS A 2 -60.87 33.60 -10.62
C LYS A 2 -59.48 33.97 -10.08
N PHE A 3 -59.05 33.36 -8.98
CA PHE A 3 -57.64 33.30 -8.58
C PHE A 3 -57.24 31.83 -8.44
N THR A 4 -56.87 31.25 -9.57
CA THR A 4 -55.77 30.28 -9.65
C THR A 4 -54.48 31.00 -9.30
N PHE A 5 -53.59 30.40 -8.50
CA PHE A 5 -52.20 30.11 -8.91
C PHE A 5 -51.39 29.50 -7.74
N SER A 6 -50.84 28.33 -8.02
CA SER A 6 -49.61 27.78 -7.44
C SER A 6 -49.63 27.38 -5.97
N LEU A 7 -50.20 26.19 -5.72
CA LEU A 7 -49.53 25.22 -4.85
C LEU A 7 -48.08 25.13 -5.33
N PHE A 8 -47.16 25.71 -4.57
CA PHE A 8 -45.74 25.49 -4.73
C PHE A 8 -45.51 23.97 -4.66
N LEU A 9 -45.15 23.39 -5.81
CA LEU A 9 -44.53 22.09 -5.92
C LEU A 9 -43.24 22.10 -5.07
N PHE A 10 -43.37 21.85 -3.77
CA PHE A 10 -42.30 21.30 -2.93
C PHE A 10 -42.23 19.77 -3.15
N ALA A 11 -42.38 19.35 -4.41
CA ALA A 11 -42.19 17.99 -4.84
C ALA A 11 -40.75 17.87 -5.36
N TRP A 12 -39.88 17.38 -4.48
CA TRP A 12 -38.89 16.39 -4.88
C TRP A 12 -37.83 16.88 -5.88
N THR A 13 -37.02 17.86 -5.49
CA THR A 13 -35.58 17.70 -5.70
C THR A 13 -35.05 16.80 -4.58
N ILE A 14 -35.50 15.53 -4.57
CA ILE A 14 -34.68 14.48 -3.98
C ILE A 14 -33.39 14.55 -4.78
N CYS A 15 -32.35 15.10 -4.16
CA CYS A 15 -30.99 14.93 -4.61
C CYS A 15 -30.83 13.44 -4.89
N SER A 16 -30.87 13.07 -6.16
CA SER A 16 -30.24 11.85 -6.66
C SER A 16 -28.74 12.02 -6.44
N CYS A 17 -28.31 12.04 -5.17
CA CYS A 17 -27.05 11.44 -4.78
C CYS A 17 -27.21 9.96 -5.12
N SER A 18 -27.07 9.66 -6.41
CA SER A 18 -26.45 8.42 -6.81
C SER A 18 -25.10 8.46 -6.09
N THR A 19 -25.06 7.91 -4.87
CA THR A 19 -23.81 7.50 -4.24
C THR A 19 -23.29 6.44 -5.17
N GLN A 20 -22.55 6.89 -6.19
CA GLN A 20 -21.84 6.01 -7.08
C GLN A 20 -20.96 5.17 -6.17
N ARG A 21 -21.30 3.88 -6.07
CA ARG A 21 -20.57 2.94 -5.24
C ARG A 21 -19.11 3.07 -5.62
N GLU A 22 -18.27 3.35 -4.63
CA GLU A 22 -16.85 3.40 -4.86
C GLU A 22 -16.33 1.99 -5.13
N ASN A 23 -15.41 1.91 -6.09
CA ASN A 23 -14.71 0.67 -6.38
C ASN A 23 -13.82 0.29 -5.20
N THR A 24 -13.83 -0.98 -4.84
CA THR A 24 -12.85 -1.61 -3.94
C THR A 24 -11.43 -1.51 -4.51
N TYR A 25 -10.41 -1.80 -3.69
CA TYR A 25 -9.02 -1.85 -4.16
C TYR A 25 -8.86 -2.83 -5.34
N GLU A 26 -9.53 -3.98 -5.27
CA GLU A 26 -9.47 -5.05 -6.26
C GLU A 26 -10.12 -4.65 -7.58
N GLU A 27 -11.27 -4.00 -7.51
CA GLU A 27 -11.98 -3.49 -8.67
C GLU A 27 -11.12 -2.42 -9.38
N ASN A 28 -10.50 -1.51 -8.62
CA ASN A 28 -9.57 -0.53 -9.19
C ASN A 28 -8.33 -1.18 -9.80
N LEU A 29 -7.75 -2.19 -9.13
CA LEU A 29 -6.61 -2.94 -9.64
C LEU A 29 -6.95 -3.65 -10.96
N ALA A 30 -8.13 -4.26 -11.05
CA ALA A 30 -8.60 -4.91 -12.26
C ALA A 30 -8.82 -3.89 -13.39
N ILE A 31 -9.38 -2.72 -13.09
CA ILE A 31 -9.55 -1.61 -14.05
C ILE A 31 -8.18 -1.13 -14.57
N CYS A 32 -7.22 -0.87 -13.67
CA CYS A 32 -5.89 -0.40 -14.03
C CYS A 32 -5.13 -1.41 -14.89
N THR A 33 -5.18 -2.68 -14.50
CA THR A 33 -4.56 -3.76 -15.29
C THR A 33 -5.22 -3.90 -16.66
N LYS A 34 -6.55 -3.82 -16.75
CA LYS A 34 -7.27 -3.89 -18.03
C LYS A 34 -6.95 -2.70 -18.95
N LYS A 35 -6.83 -1.49 -18.38
CA LYS A 35 -6.53 -0.26 -19.13
C LYS A 35 -5.12 -0.27 -19.72
N LEU A 36 -4.15 -0.74 -18.95
CA LEU A 36 -2.73 -0.80 -19.35
C LEU A 36 -2.42 -2.03 -20.23
N GLY A 37 -3.32 -3.01 -20.27
CA GLY A 37 -3.17 -4.22 -21.07
C GLY A 37 -2.33 -5.29 -20.39
N HIS A 38 -1.68 -6.13 -21.18
CA HIS A 38 -0.77 -7.15 -20.68
C HIS A 38 0.67 -6.75 -20.94
N TYR A 39 1.57 -7.17 -20.04
CA TYR A 39 3.00 -7.06 -20.30
C TYR A 39 3.33 -7.69 -21.66
N PRO A 40 4.08 -7.01 -22.55
CA PRO A 40 4.28 -7.48 -23.92
C PRO A 40 4.84 -8.90 -23.97
N LYS A 41 4.15 -9.77 -24.72
CA LYS A 41 4.64 -11.13 -24.99
C LYS A 41 5.92 -11.07 -25.83
N GLY A 42 6.90 -11.92 -25.53
CA GLY A 42 8.15 -12.01 -26.29
C GLY A 42 9.31 -11.21 -25.71
N ILE A 43 9.09 -10.43 -24.63
CA ILE A 43 10.20 -9.85 -23.86
C ILE A 43 10.68 -10.88 -22.83
N ASP A 44 11.96 -11.24 -22.90
CA ASP A 44 12.58 -12.13 -21.93
C ASP A 44 12.78 -11.42 -20.58
N SER A 45 11.91 -11.70 -19.62
CA SER A 45 11.98 -11.11 -18.28
C SER A 45 13.16 -11.59 -17.43
N SER A 46 13.97 -12.54 -17.91
CA SER A 46 15.22 -12.95 -17.26
C SER A 46 16.43 -12.11 -17.66
N SER A 47 16.32 -11.34 -18.75
CA SER A 47 17.32 -10.33 -19.13
C SER A 47 17.19 -9.06 -18.29
N ILE A 48 18.27 -8.27 -18.19
CA ILE A 48 18.24 -6.96 -17.49
C ILE A 48 17.19 -6.03 -18.11
N GLU A 49 17.16 -5.96 -19.44
CA GLU A 49 16.22 -5.10 -20.19
C GLU A 49 14.76 -5.55 -19.99
N GLY A 50 14.50 -6.86 -20.02
CA GLY A 50 13.17 -7.40 -19.75
C GLY A 50 12.75 -7.25 -18.29
N ALA A 51 13.67 -7.39 -17.34
CA ALA A 51 13.41 -7.12 -15.93
C ALA A 51 13.03 -5.65 -15.69
N GLU A 52 13.78 -4.72 -16.30
CA GLU A 52 13.48 -3.28 -16.23
C GLU A 52 12.14 -2.95 -16.89
N ALA A 53 11.87 -3.48 -18.09
CA ALA A 53 10.58 -3.27 -18.76
C ALA A 53 9.42 -3.81 -17.91
N ARG A 54 9.58 -4.96 -17.25
CA ARG A 54 8.58 -5.53 -16.35
C ARG A 54 8.38 -4.65 -15.11
N TYR A 55 9.48 -4.13 -14.55
CA TYR A 55 9.44 -3.18 -13.44
C TYR A 55 8.66 -1.91 -13.82
N GLN A 56 8.99 -1.29 -14.96
CA GLN A 56 8.31 -0.08 -15.47
C GLN A 56 6.83 -0.31 -15.75
N PHE A 57 6.47 -1.45 -16.36
CA PHE A 57 5.07 -1.80 -16.57
C PHE A 57 4.29 -1.89 -15.24
N LYS A 58 4.91 -2.41 -14.18
CA LYS A 58 4.30 -2.47 -12.85
C LYS A 58 4.20 -1.11 -12.18
N GLU A 59 5.20 -0.24 -12.36
CA GLU A 59 5.11 1.15 -11.91
C GLU A 59 3.93 1.88 -12.56
N GLN A 60 3.64 1.66 -13.84
CA GLN A 60 2.45 2.23 -14.49
C GLN A 60 1.14 1.77 -13.83
N ILE A 61 1.04 0.49 -13.44
CA ILE A 61 -0.14 0.01 -12.73
C ILE A 61 -0.24 0.66 -11.34
N ARG A 62 0.89 0.79 -10.62
CA ARG A 62 0.95 1.45 -9.31
C ARG A 62 0.56 2.93 -9.38
N GLU A 63 1.00 3.64 -10.42
CA GLU A 63 0.60 5.02 -10.68
C GLU A 63 -0.90 5.13 -10.98
N CYS A 64 -1.46 4.20 -11.75
CA CYS A 64 -2.91 4.14 -11.99
C CYS A 64 -3.72 3.93 -10.70
N MET A 65 -3.16 3.25 -9.70
CA MET A 65 -3.81 3.00 -8.40
C MET A 65 -3.85 4.23 -7.48
N LYS A 66 -3.14 5.33 -7.78
CA LYS A 66 -3.22 6.54 -6.96
C LYS A 66 -4.65 7.10 -6.90
N GLY A 67 -5.08 7.50 -5.72
CA GLY A 67 -6.43 7.99 -5.44
C GLY A 67 -7.51 6.89 -5.31
N SER A 68 -7.18 5.62 -5.57
CA SER A 68 -8.09 4.49 -5.33
C SER A 68 -8.23 4.18 -3.84
N MET A 69 -9.27 3.43 -3.45
CA MET A 69 -9.38 2.87 -2.10
C MET A 69 -8.21 1.92 -1.82
N GLY A 70 -7.55 2.06 -0.67
CA GLY A 70 -6.56 1.10 -0.17
C GLY A 70 -7.16 -0.26 0.15
N PRO A 71 -6.33 -1.31 0.28
CA PRO A 71 -6.81 -2.66 0.57
C PRO A 71 -7.49 -2.70 1.95
N ALA A 72 -8.70 -3.25 2.00
CA ALA A 72 -9.51 -3.36 3.22
C ALA A 72 -9.47 -4.80 3.74
N LEU A 73 -8.54 -5.08 4.65
CA LEU A 73 -8.28 -6.40 5.21
C LEU A 73 -8.40 -6.34 6.73
N THR A 74 -8.96 -7.40 7.31
CA THR A 74 -8.84 -7.68 8.75
C THR A 74 -7.87 -8.83 8.92
N VAL A 75 -6.77 -8.58 9.63
CA VAL A 75 -5.62 -9.48 9.67
C VAL A 75 -5.22 -9.75 11.13
N ARG A 76 -4.69 -10.95 11.40
CA ARG A 76 -4.18 -11.30 12.72
C ARG A 76 -2.69 -11.03 12.79
N THR A 77 -2.18 -10.54 13.93
CA THR A 77 -0.77 -10.24 14.13
C THR A 77 -0.05 -11.33 14.93
N TYR A 78 1.29 -11.32 14.94
CA TYR A 78 2.08 -12.19 15.81
C TYR A 78 1.83 -11.94 17.32
N GLY A 79 1.33 -10.75 17.69
CA GLY A 79 0.89 -10.43 19.04
C GLY A 79 -0.45 -11.07 19.43
N GLY A 80 -1.17 -11.62 18.45
CA GLY A 80 -2.48 -12.25 18.65
C GLY A 80 -3.65 -11.32 18.33
N ASP A 81 -3.40 -10.02 18.16
CA ASP A 81 -4.41 -9.00 17.88
C ASP A 81 -4.99 -9.11 16.47
N SER A 82 -6.21 -8.61 16.32
CA SER A 82 -6.85 -8.38 15.02
C SER A 82 -6.73 -6.91 14.66
N VAL A 83 -6.12 -6.60 13.51
CA VAL A 83 -5.90 -5.23 13.02
C VAL A 83 -6.55 -5.04 11.65
N ASN A 84 -7.04 -3.83 11.39
CA ASN A 84 -7.62 -3.44 10.10
C ASN A 84 -6.59 -2.62 9.31
N THR A 85 -6.50 -2.85 8.00
CA THR A 85 -5.61 -2.11 7.09
C THR A 85 -6.20 -0.82 6.56
N LEU A 86 -7.43 -0.48 6.96
CA LEU A 86 -8.02 0.83 6.73
C LEU A 86 -7.60 1.82 7.83
N PRO A 87 -7.38 3.09 7.47
CA PRO A 87 -7.26 4.19 8.42
C PRO A 87 -8.32 4.17 9.52
N THR A 88 -7.88 4.30 10.77
CA THR A 88 -8.76 4.49 11.92
C THR A 88 -8.42 5.81 12.60
N GLN A 89 -9.43 6.44 13.22
CA GLN A 89 -9.23 7.62 14.07
C GLN A 89 -8.51 8.81 13.38
N GLY A 90 -8.66 8.94 12.05
CA GLY A 90 -8.03 10.03 11.29
C GLY A 90 -6.52 9.89 11.08
N LYS A 91 -5.92 8.74 11.39
CA LYS A 91 -4.52 8.46 11.09
C LYS A 91 -4.35 7.92 9.67
N ALA A 92 -3.27 8.30 9.00
CA ALA A 92 -2.86 7.66 7.76
C ALA A 92 -2.38 6.22 8.05
N MET A 93 -2.28 5.39 7.02
CA MET A 93 -1.91 3.98 7.15
C MET A 93 -0.78 3.62 6.18
N ILE A 94 0.26 2.97 6.68
CA ILE A 94 1.38 2.46 5.89
C ILE A 94 1.42 0.94 5.98
N LEU A 95 1.29 0.28 4.82
CA LEU A 95 1.37 -1.17 4.71
C LEU A 95 2.74 -1.53 4.15
N PHE A 96 3.58 -2.16 4.97
CA PHE A 96 4.95 -2.54 4.64
C PHE A 96 5.03 -4.02 4.30
N PHE A 97 5.09 -4.35 3.01
CA PHE A 97 5.28 -5.70 2.51
C PHE A 97 6.78 -5.97 2.38
N TRP A 98 7.26 -6.98 3.09
CA TRP A 98 8.69 -7.23 3.18
C TRP A 98 9.01 -8.71 3.11
N LEU A 99 10.23 -8.97 2.69
CA LEU A 99 10.82 -10.29 2.68
C LEU A 99 12.30 -10.14 2.98
N VAL A 100 12.86 -11.17 3.60
CA VAL A 100 14.29 -11.30 3.86
C VAL A 100 14.78 -12.55 3.16
N PHE A 101 16.04 -12.56 2.76
CA PHE A 101 16.70 -13.75 2.21
C PHE A 101 17.68 -14.29 3.26
N PRO A 102 17.30 -15.32 4.04
CA PRO A 102 18.13 -15.82 5.15
C PRO A 102 19.52 -16.30 4.72
N ASP A 103 19.62 -16.78 3.47
CA ASP A 103 20.86 -17.24 2.85
C ASP A 103 21.36 -16.23 1.78
N GLY A 104 20.97 -14.96 1.91
CA GLY A 104 21.38 -13.87 1.02
C GLY A 104 22.85 -13.47 1.18
N SER A 105 23.36 -12.66 0.26
CA SER A 105 24.70 -12.08 0.42
C SER A 105 24.73 -11.06 1.57
N ALA A 106 25.92 -10.74 2.09
CA ALA A 106 26.09 -9.73 3.13
C ALA A 106 25.54 -8.36 2.70
N GLU A 107 25.60 -8.03 1.41
CA GLU A 107 25.02 -6.82 0.83
C GLU A 107 23.49 -6.84 0.88
N ALA A 108 22.86 -7.99 0.61
CA ALA A 108 21.42 -8.16 0.69
C ALA A 108 20.94 -8.03 2.15
N GLU A 109 21.62 -8.68 3.09
CA GLU A 109 21.33 -8.54 4.52
C GLU A 109 21.46 -7.08 4.98
N LYS A 110 22.53 -6.39 4.57
CA LYS A 110 22.72 -4.97 4.88
C LYS A 110 21.58 -4.10 4.33
N ALA A 111 21.07 -4.39 3.13
CA ALA A 111 19.94 -3.67 2.56
C ALA A 111 18.65 -3.93 3.33
N ASP A 112 18.37 -5.19 3.71
CA ASP A 112 17.21 -5.56 4.53
C ASP A 112 17.22 -4.83 5.89
N LEU A 113 18.39 -4.78 6.54
CA LEU A 113 18.57 -4.07 7.81
C LEU A 113 18.38 -2.56 7.67
N ALA A 114 18.86 -1.96 6.58
CA ALA A 114 18.67 -0.55 6.29
C ALA A 114 17.18 -0.21 6.12
N ILE A 115 16.41 -1.09 5.48
CA ILE A 115 14.95 -0.94 5.36
C ILE A 115 14.29 -1.02 6.73
N PHE A 116 14.64 -2.00 7.56
CA PHE A 116 14.04 -2.17 8.89
C PHE A 116 14.30 -0.97 9.79
N SER A 117 15.55 -0.46 9.79
CA SER A 117 15.92 0.75 10.54
C SER A 117 15.11 1.96 10.06
N ALA A 118 15.02 2.18 8.74
CA ALA A 118 14.25 3.28 8.18
C ALA A 118 12.76 3.21 8.53
N MET A 119 12.15 2.03 8.42
CA MET A 119 10.73 1.85 8.73
C MET A 119 10.44 2.07 10.22
N ASN A 120 11.34 1.64 11.12
CA ASN A 120 11.24 1.95 12.54
C ASN A 120 11.36 3.46 12.80
N ALA A 121 12.34 4.13 12.19
CA ALA A 121 12.54 5.57 12.35
C ALA A 121 11.31 6.38 11.87
N LEU A 122 10.74 6.01 10.72
CA LEU A 122 9.52 6.62 10.18
C LEU A 122 8.31 6.36 11.08
N CYS A 123 8.16 5.12 11.60
CA CYS A 123 7.09 4.77 12.54
C CYS A 123 7.18 5.58 13.83
N GLN A 124 8.38 5.74 14.41
CA GLN A 124 8.56 6.55 15.62
C GLN A 124 8.21 8.02 15.37
N LYS A 125 8.76 8.59 14.29
CA LYS A 125 8.58 9.99 13.92
C LYS A 125 7.12 10.37 13.70
N HIS A 126 6.32 9.46 13.14
CA HIS A 126 4.94 9.73 12.73
C HIS A 126 3.86 9.00 13.55
N SER A 127 4.22 8.41 14.70
CA SER A 127 3.35 7.55 15.53
C SER A 127 1.99 8.17 15.94
N GLN A 128 1.91 9.49 16.05
CA GLN A 128 0.68 10.20 16.39
C GLN A 128 -0.27 10.38 15.20
N SER A 129 0.24 10.33 13.97
CA SER A 129 -0.53 10.65 12.75
C SER A 129 -0.64 9.49 11.77
N VAL A 130 0.14 8.42 11.98
CA VAL A 130 0.29 7.32 11.03
C VAL A 130 0.41 6.00 11.78
N ASP A 131 -0.37 5.02 11.36
CA ASP A 131 -0.23 3.63 11.80
C ASP A 131 0.54 2.82 10.74
N PHE A 132 1.34 1.87 11.20
CA PHE A 132 2.16 0.98 10.36
C PHE A 132 1.75 -0.47 10.58
N ILE A 133 1.67 -1.26 9.51
CA ILE A 133 1.43 -2.71 9.57
C ILE A 133 2.41 -3.41 8.63
N GLY A 134 3.16 -4.37 9.16
CA GLY A 134 4.11 -5.17 8.39
C GLY A 134 3.52 -6.49 7.89
N PHE A 135 3.84 -6.84 6.66
CA PHE A 135 3.38 -8.02 5.93
C PHE A 135 4.57 -8.83 5.44
N PRO A 136 5.02 -9.83 6.22
CA PRO A 136 6.12 -10.70 5.81
C PRO A 136 5.67 -11.66 4.70
N PHE A 137 6.47 -11.80 3.63
CA PHE A 137 6.30 -12.87 2.64
C PHE A 137 6.99 -14.18 3.04
N ASN A 138 7.95 -14.13 3.95
CA ASN A 138 8.61 -15.34 4.47
C ASN A 138 7.63 -16.22 5.27
N ASP A 139 7.99 -17.48 5.47
CA ASP A 139 7.26 -18.34 6.39
C ASP A 139 7.36 -17.82 7.85
N SER A 140 6.47 -18.31 8.70
CA SER A 140 6.36 -17.82 10.08
C SER A 140 7.58 -18.12 10.95
N SER A 141 8.34 -19.18 10.64
CA SER A 141 9.54 -19.52 11.39
C SER A 141 10.69 -18.58 11.06
N THR A 142 10.90 -18.32 9.76
CA THR A 142 11.89 -17.35 9.26
C THR A 142 11.57 -15.94 9.76
N THR A 143 10.31 -15.53 9.63
CA THR A 143 9.85 -14.23 10.10
C THR A 143 10.10 -14.03 11.60
N ARG A 144 9.72 -15.01 12.43
CA ARG A 144 9.91 -14.93 13.88
C ARG A 144 11.38 -14.81 14.25
N ARG A 145 12.25 -15.59 13.61
CA ARG A 145 13.70 -15.54 13.85
C ARG A 145 14.27 -14.16 13.51
N TYR A 146 13.90 -13.61 12.35
CA TYR A 146 14.36 -12.28 11.95
C TYR A 146 13.86 -11.17 12.86
N LEU A 147 12.57 -11.19 13.24
CA LEU A 147 12.01 -10.19 14.14
C LEU A 147 12.58 -10.26 15.56
N GLN A 148 13.11 -11.41 15.99
CA GLN A 148 13.83 -11.52 17.27
C GLN A 148 15.19 -10.83 17.22
N ALA A 149 15.91 -10.93 16.11
CA ALA A 149 17.21 -10.28 15.92
C ALA A 149 17.08 -8.79 15.57
N HIS A 150 16.07 -8.45 14.77
CA HIS A 150 15.86 -7.13 14.18
C HIS A 150 14.38 -6.74 14.32
N PRO A 151 13.97 -6.28 15.51
CA PRO A 151 12.57 -6.02 15.80
C PRO A 151 12.03 -4.84 14.99
N LEU A 152 10.85 -5.02 14.40
CA LEU A 152 10.01 -3.93 13.92
C LEU A 152 9.04 -3.53 15.04
N ILE A 153 8.95 -2.24 15.31
CA ILE A 153 8.20 -1.71 16.48
C ILE A 153 6.69 -1.61 16.26
N PHE A 154 6.21 -2.05 15.09
CA PHE A 154 4.81 -1.98 14.68
C PHE A 154 4.27 -3.38 14.37
N PRO A 155 2.93 -3.58 14.43
CA PRO A 155 2.33 -4.89 14.27
C PRO A 155 2.74 -5.62 12.99
N GLN A 156 3.05 -6.91 13.12
CA GLN A 156 3.43 -7.79 12.01
C GLN A 156 2.36 -8.86 11.80
N VAL A 157 1.92 -9.06 10.56
CA VAL A 157 0.85 -10.00 10.20
C VAL A 157 1.30 -11.45 10.33
N TYR A 158 0.46 -12.26 10.97
CA TYR A 158 0.59 -13.70 11.18
C TYR A 158 -0.27 -14.46 10.15
N ASP A 159 -0.01 -14.31 8.86
CA ASP A 159 -0.56 -15.21 7.83
C ASP A 159 0.10 -15.01 6.46
N LYS A 160 0.75 -16.06 5.94
CA LYS A 160 1.30 -16.06 4.57
C LYS A 160 0.21 -16.13 3.49
N LYS A 161 -1.00 -16.57 3.81
CA LYS A 161 -2.10 -16.68 2.83
C LYS A 161 -2.58 -15.31 2.40
N ILE A 162 -2.55 -14.33 3.31
CA ILE A 162 -2.92 -12.94 3.01
C ILE A 162 -1.95 -12.36 2.00
N THR A 163 -0.65 -12.63 2.16
CA THR A 163 0.37 -12.16 1.24
C THR A 163 0.39 -12.90 -0.09
N SER A 164 -0.30 -14.04 -0.22
CA SER A 164 -0.61 -14.73 -1.50
C SER A 164 -1.93 -14.31 -2.14
N ASN A 165 -2.69 -13.42 -1.51
CA ASN A 165 -4.02 -13.03 -1.98
C ASN A 165 -3.95 -12.10 -3.20
N LYS A 166 -4.94 -12.21 -4.10
CA LYS A 166 -5.13 -11.32 -5.25
C LYS A 166 -5.17 -9.83 -4.86
N HIS A 167 -5.57 -9.53 -3.62
CA HIS A 167 -5.58 -8.20 -3.00
C HIS A 167 -4.22 -7.49 -2.98
N ILE A 168 -3.12 -8.22 -3.20
CA ILE A 168 -1.77 -7.68 -3.09
C ILE A 168 -0.87 -8.15 -4.25
N ALA A 169 -1.46 -8.57 -5.37
CA ALA A 169 -0.73 -9.13 -6.51
C ALA A 169 0.31 -8.15 -7.12
N LEU A 170 0.15 -6.84 -6.96
CA LEU A 170 1.15 -5.83 -7.38
C LEU A 170 2.42 -5.81 -6.52
N THR A 171 2.37 -6.41 -5.32
CA THR A 171 3.45 -6.40 -4.34
C THR A 171 4.23 -7.72 -4.30
N GLN A 172 3.78 -8.75 -5.02
CA GLN A 172 4.29 -10.12 -4.93
C GLN A 172 5.47 -10.48 -5.85
N ASP A 173 6.12 -9.50 -6.49
CA ASP A 173 7.23 -9.78 -7.41
C ASP A 173 8.57 -10.10 -6.71
N GLY A 174 8.52 -10.69 -5.52
CA GLY A 174 9.70 -11.06 -4.74
C GLY A 174 10.54 -9.86 -4.30
N THR A 175 9.96 -8.66 -4.21
CA THR A 175 10.62 -7.44 -3.71
C THR A 175 9.78 -6.77 -2.64
N ALA A 176 10.45 -6.07 -1.72
CA ALA A 176 9.76 -5.25 -0.73
C ALA A 176 8.89 -4.18 -1.42
N CYS A 177 7.75 -3.86 -0.80
CA CYS A 177 6.79 -2.90 -1.32
C CYS A 177 6.11 -2.17 -0.17
N VAL A 178 5.83 -0.88 -0.35
CA VAL A 178 5.16 -0.03 0.64
C VAL A 178 3.96 0.64 0.00
N ILE A 179 2.79 0.43 0.59
CA ILE A 179 1.55 1.13 0.20
C ILE A 179 1.32 2.26 1.20
N PHE A 180 1.25 3.49 0.69
CA PHE A 180 1.01 4.70 1.46
C PHE A 180 -0.46 5.10 1.31
N ILE A 181 -1.22 5.13 2.41
CA ILE A 181 -2.67 5.37 2.42
C ILE A 181 -2.96 6.60 3.28
N ASN A 182 -3.69 7.56 2.73
CA ASN A 182 -4.08 8.78 3.45
C ASN A 182 -5.15 8.53 4.51
N THR A 183 -5.51 9.55 5.28
CA THR A 183 -6.49 9.44 6.38
C THR A 183 -7.92 9.10 5.92
N GLN A 184 -8.19 9.20 4.61
CA GLN A 184 -9.48 8.88 3.99
C GLN A 184 -9.51 7.47 3.40
N GLY A 185 -8.45 6.67 3.57
CA GLY A 185 -8.37 5.32 3.03
C GLY A 185 -7.98 5.27 1.55
N ARG A 186 -7.42 6.35 0.99
CA ARG A 186 -6.98 6.39 -0.41
C ARG A 186 -5.49 6.16 -0.55
N VAL A 187 -5.11 5.41 -1.58
CA VAL A 187 -3.71 5.20 -1.96
C VAL A 187 -3.10 6.52 -2.45
N VAL A 188 -2.03 6.97 -1.80
CA VAL A 188 -1.24 8.15 -2.21
C VAL A 188 -0.10 7.74 -3.14
N LYS A 189 0.58 6.64 -2.80
CA LYS A 189 1.67 6.06 -3.61
C LYS A 189 1.83 4.59 -3.24
N ILE A 190 2.33 3.81 -4.19
CA ILE A 190 2.89 2.48 -3.94
C ILE A 190 4.35 2.54 -4.38
N ARG A 191 5.29 2.21 -3.49
CA ARG A 191 6.72 2.12 -3.81
C ARG A 191 7.15 0.67 -3.75
N SER A 192 7.94 0.23 -4.72
CA SER A 192 8.56 -1.10 -4.70
C SER A 192 10.06 -0.99 -4.93
N GLY A 193 10.76 -2.09 -4.62
CA GLY A 193 12.21 -2.16 -4.71
C GLY A 193 12.88 -1.96 -3.35
N SER A 194 14.19 -2.16 -3.34
CA SER A 194 15.01 -2.12 -2.12
C SER A 194 16.04 -1.01 -2.24
N PRO A 195 15.72 0.23 -1.83
CA PRO A 195 16.75 1.23 -1.64
C PRO A 195 17.73 0.70 -0.58
N THR A 196 19.03 0.81 -0.83
CA THR A 196 20.04 0.11 -0.03
C THR A 196 20.54 0.92 1.18
N SER A 197 20.04 2.14 1.38
CA SER A 197 20.44 2.99 2.51
C SER A 197 19.25 3.56 3.27
N GLU A 198 19.35 3.48 4.60
CA GLU A 198 18.34 4.00 5.52
C GLU A 198 18.01 5.47 5.25
N LYS A 199 19.04 6.29 5.06
CA LYS A 199 18.90 7.73 4.78
C LYS A 199 18.06 7.98 3.52
N GLN A 200 18.35 7.30 2.41
CA GLN A 200 17.59 7.46 1.17
C GLN A 200 16.14 6.99 1.30
N ILE A 201 15.89 5.93 2.07
CA ILE A 201 14.53 5.47 2.35
C ILE A 201 13.77 6.54 3.13
N ILE A 202 14.35 7.07 4.21
CA ILE A 202 13.71 8.12 5.01
C ILE A 202 13.46 9.38 4.17
N GLU A 203 14.43 9.83 3.39
CA GLU A 203 14.30 11.01 2.51
C GLU A 203 13.22 10.82 1.44
N SER A 204 13.14 9.63 0.84
CA SER A 204 12.14 9.34 -0.20
C SER A 204 10.73 9.09 0.36
N TYR A 205 10.60 8.49 1.54
CA TYR A 205 9.30 8.13 2.11
C TYR A 205 8.67 9.25 2.95
N SER A 206 9.48 10.08 3.62
CA SER A 206 8.98 11.21 4.43
C SER A 206 8.01 12.14 3.68
N PRO A 207 8.29 12.63 2.44
CA PRO A 207 7.35 13.51 1.75
C PRO A 207 6.06 12.80 1.34
N ILE A 208 6.10 11.49 1.07
CA ILE A 208 4.91 10.68 0.77
C ILE A 208 4.04 10.53 2.01
N ILE A 209 4.65 10.23 3.15
CA ILE A 209 3.96 10.14 4.45
C ILE A 209 3.33 11.48 4.80
N GLN A 210 4.04 12.59 4.59
CA GLN A 210 3.46 13.91 4.80
C GLN A 210 2.26 14.18 3.89
N ALA A 211 2.32 13.78 2.62
CA ALA A 211 1.18 13.87 1.71
C ALA A 211 -0.02 13.02 2.17
N CYS A 212 0.22 11.85 2.79
CA CYS A 212 -0.82 11.03 3.40
C CYS A 212 -1.51 11.73 4.57
N ILE A 213 -0.73 12.38 5.44
CA ILE A 213 -1.24 13.13 6.59
C ILE A 213 -2.04 14.36 6.12
N ASP A 214 -1.52 15.08 5.12
CA ASP A 214 -2.13 16.30 4.59
C ASP A 214 -3.31 16.03 3.63
N ASN A 215 -3.59 14.77 3.28
CA ASN A 215 -4.52 14.38 2.22
C ASN A 215 -4.23 15.08 0.88
N LYS A 216 -2.95 15.24 0.53
CA LYS A 216 -2.51 15.87 -0.73
C LYS A 216 -2.15 14.83 -1.78
N LEU A 217 -2.28 15.22 -3.04
CA LEU A 217 -1.70 14.46 -4.15
C LEU A 217 -0.17 14.48 -4.03
N TYR A 218 0.45 13.35 -4.35
CA TYR A 218 1.90 13.22 -4.40
C TYR A 218 2.33 12.91 -5.85
N SER A 219 3.11 13.83 -6.42
CA SER A 219 3.83 13.67 -7.68
C SER A 219 5.32 13.61 -7.39
N ASP A 220 6.02 12.69 -8.05
CA ASP A 220 7.47 12.52 -7.98
C ASP A 220 8.22 13.74 -8.56
#